data_AF-A0A8T7GS35-F1
#
_entry.id   AF-A0A8T7GS35-F1
#
_cell.length_a   1.000
_cell.length_b   1.000
_cell.length_c   1.000
_cell.angle_alpha   90.00
_cell.angle_beta   90.00
_cell.angle_gamma   90.00
#
_symmetry.space_group_name_H-M   'P 1'
#
loop_
_entity.id
_entity.type
_entity.pdbx_description
1 polymer ?
#
loop_
_entity_poly.entity_id
_entity_poly.type
_entity_poly.pdbx_seq_one_letter_code
_entity_poly.pdbx_strand_id
1 'polypeptide(L)' 'MALVEAAAREEHQVGKYRVTLFRDAEGRIIGALVEGPRLPRPVYIAYSEAVRHRLPKAIKKFLRRFGFRVE' A
#
# COMPACT_ATOMS: atom_id res chain seq x y z
N MET A 1 5.98 12.29 -20.84
CA MET A 1 5.78 11.24 -19.81
C MET A 1 5.68 11.94 -18.47
N ALA A 2 4.50 12.00 -17.86
CA ALA A 2 4.32 12.65 -16.57
C ALA A 2 4.76 11.68 -15.45
N LEU A 3 5.79 12.07 -14.70
CA LEU A 3 6.13 11.45 -13.42
C LEU A 3 4.99 11.81 -12.45
N VAL A 4 4.26 10.79 -11.97
CA VAL A 4 3.23 11.00 -10.95
C VAL A 4 3.95 11.32 -9.64
N GLU A 5 4.03 12.59 -9.29
CA GLU A 5 4.54 13.02 -7.98
C GLU A 5 3.54 12.60 -6.90
N ALA A 6 4.00 11.79 -5.95
CA ALA A 6 3.20 11.43 -4.78
C ALA A 6 3.08 12.67 -3.88
N ALA A 7 1.96 13.38 -3.98
CA ALA A 7 1.71 14.64 -3.28
C ALA A 7 1.43 14.45 -1.78
N ALA A 8 0.91 13.28 -1.38
CA ALA A 8 0.62 12.99 0.02
C ALA A 8 0.98 11.55 0.40
N ARG A 9 1.53 11.40 1.61
CA ARG A 9 1.87 10.13 2.24
C ARG A 9 1.10 10.01 3.55
N GLU A 10 0.29 8.97 3.68
CA GLU A 10 -0.49 8.73 4.89
C GLU A 10 -0.07 7.40 5.51
N GLU A 11 0.36 7.44 6.76
CA GLU A 11 0.90 6.28 7.44
C GLU A 11 -0.09 5.67 8.42
N HIS A 12 -0.23 4.36 8.34
CA HIS A 12 -1.13 3.56 9.17
C HIS A 12 -0.39 2.42 9.82
N GLN A 13 -0.58 2.26 11.13
CA GLN A 13 -0.09 1.11 11.86
C GLN A 13 -1.14 0.00 11.86
N VAL A 14 -0.83 -1.15 11.27
CA VAL A 14 -1.71 -2.34 11.24
C VAL A 14 -1.03 -3.48 11.99
N GLY A 15 -1.23 -3.50 13.31
CA GLY A 15 -0.52 -4.40 14.21
C GLY A 15 0.99 -4.10 14.21
N LYS A 16 1.81 -5.10 13.89
CA LYS A 16 3.28 -4.95 13.80
C LYS A 16 3.79 -4.43 12.45
N TYR A 17 2.88 -4.03 11.56
CA TYR A 17 3.22 -3.57 10.22
C TYR A 17 2.90 -2.09 10.07
N ARG A 18 3.74 -1.40 9.31
CA ARG A 18 3.54 -0.02 8.87
C ARG A 18 3.06 -0.05 7.43
N VAL A 19 1.98 0.66 7.14
CA VAL A 19 1.42 0.78 5.80
C VAL A 19 1.38 2.25 5.43
N THR A 20 2.14 2.64 4.42
CA THR A 20 2.14 4.02 3.91
C THR A 20 1.36 4.06 2.61
N LEU A 21 0.24 4.77 2.59
CA LEU A 21 -0.54 5.03 1.38
C LEU A 21 0.04 6.24 0.65
N PHE A 22 0.25 6.11 -0.65
CA PHE A 22 0.64 7.21 -1.52
C PHE A 22 -0.57 7.69 -2.28
N ARG A 23 -0.74 9.01 -2.32
CA ARG A 23 -1.77 9.67 -3.11
C ARG A 23 -1.15 10.62 -4.13
N ASP A 24 -1.80 10.75 -5.28
CA ASP A 24 -1.49 11.79 -6.25
C ASP A 24 -1.96 13.17 -5.77
N ALA A 25 -1.71 14.21 -6.57
CA ALA A 25 -2.14 15.58 -6.29
C ALA A 25 -3.67 15.76 -6.29
N GLU A 26 -4.42 14.84 -6.92
CA GLU A 26 -5.88 14.80 -6.90
C GLU A 26 -6.44 14.05 -5.67
N GLY A 27 -5.57 13.54 -4.79
CA GLY A 27 -5.93 12.81 -3.58
C GLY A 27 -6.29 11.34 -3.82
N ARG A 28 -6.10 10.82 -5.03
CA ARG A 28 -6.35 9.42 -5.39
C ARG A 28 -5.19 8.55 -4.96
N ILE A 29 -5.50 7.36 -4.46
CA ILE A 29 -4.47 6.41 -4.02
C ILE A 29 -3.79 5.79 -5.24
N ILE A 30 -2.47 5.95 -5.32
CA ILE A 30 -1.64 5.41 -6.40
C ILE A 30 -0.89 4.15 -5.97
N GLY A 31 -0.67 3.95 -4.66
CA GLY A 31 -0.02 2.76 -4.15
C GLY A 31 0.07 2.71 -2.62
N ALA A 32 0.61 1.61 -2.12
CA ALA A 32 0.87 1.40 -0.70
C ALA A 32 2.26 0.77 -0.51
N LEU A 33 3.02 1.24 0.47
CA LEU A 33 4.23 0.57 0.96
C LEU A 33 3.88 -0.17 2.24
N VAL A 34 4.22 -1.45 2.31
CA VAL A 34 4.02 -2.28 3.50
C VAL A 34 5.37 -2.69 4.06
N GLU A 35 5.60 -2.38 5.33
CA GLU A 35 6.81 -2.69 6.07
C GLU A 35 6.46 -3.47 7.33
N GLY A 36 7.31 -4.42 7.73
CA GLY A 36 7.11 -5.13 8.98
C GLY A 36 7.96 -6.39 9.14
N PRO A 37 7.93 -7.03 10.32
CA PRO A 37 8.92 -8.02 10.73
C PRO A 37 8.85 -9.37 9.98
N ARG A 38 7.76 -9.65 9.25
CA ARG A 38 7.64 -10.87 8.43
C ARG A 38 7.83 -10.61 6.93
N LEU A 39 8.22 -9.39 6.57
CA LEU A 39 8.56 -9.03 5.19
C LEU A 39 10.09 -8.87 5.13
N PRO A 40 10.80 -9.61 4.26
CA PRO A 40 12.25 -9.51 4.16
C PRO A 40 12.72 -8.14 3.63
N ARG A 41 11.81 -7.40 3.00
CA ARG A 41 12.00 -6.03 2.50
C ARG A 41 10.64 -5.32 2.45
N PRO A 42 10.61 -3.97 2.48
CA PRO A 42 9.41 -3.20 2.19
C PRO A 42 8.77 -3.66 0.88
N VAL A 43 7.45 -3.87 0.89
CA VAL A 43 6.69 -4.30 -0.29
C VAL A 43 5.88 -3.12 -0.79
N TYR A 44 6.25 -2.60 -1.95
CA TYR A 44 5.43 -1.63 -2.66
C TYR A 44 4.33 -2.34 -3.46
N ILE A 45 3.14 -1.78 -3.40
CA ILE A 45 1.92 -2.29 -4.03
C ILE A 45 1.33 -1.14 -4.82
N ALA A 46 1.38 -1.23 -6.15
CA ALA A 46 0.66 -0.29 -7.01
C ALA A 46 -0.85 -0.55 -6.91
N TYR A 47 -1.67 0.52 -6.92
CA TYR A 47 -3.12 0.39 -6.83
C TYR A 47 -3.72 -0.37 -8.03
N SER A 48 -3.12 -0.20 -9.21
CA SER A 48 -3.55 -0.83 -10.46
C SER A 48 -3.16 -2.31 -10.59
N GLU A 49 -2.24 -2.82 -9.77
CA GLU A 49 -1.72 -4.17 -9.89
C GLU A 49 -2.39 -5.14 -8.91
N ALA A 50 -2.72 -6.34 -9.41
CA ALA A 50 -3.17 -7.43 -8.56
C ALA A 50 -1.96 -8.02 -7.81
N VAL A 51 -1.92 -7.85 -6.50
CA VAL A 51 -0.80 -8.33 -5.69
C VAL A 51 -0.95 -9.82 -5.40
N ARG A 52 0.02 -10.61 -5.87
CA ARG A 52 0.17 -12.03 -5.50
C ARG A 52 1.10 -12.28 -4.31
N HIS A 53 1.62 -11.22 -3.68
CA HIS A 53 2.49 -11.38 -2.52
C HIS A 53 1.75 -11.97 -1.31
N ARG A 54 2.44 -12.85 -0.56
CA ARG A 54 1.97 -13.37 0.72
C ARG A 54 1.97 -12.26 1.78
N LEU A 55 0.92 -11.46 1.79
CA LEU A 55 0.67 -10.47 2.82
C LEU A 55 -0.12 -11.07 3.98
N PRO A 56 0.10 -10.59 5.22
CA PRO A 56 -0.74 -10.97 6.36
C PRO A 56 -2.22 -10.64 6.11
N LYS A 57 -3.13 -11.47 6.64
CA LYS A 57 -4.59 -11.27 6.48
C LYS A 57 -5.05 -9.87 6.93
N ALA A 58 -4.46 -9.34 8.01
CA ALA A 58 -4.76 -7.99 8.51
C ALA A 58 -4.42 -6.89 7.50
N ILE A 59 -3.25 -6.99 6.84
CA ILE A 59 -2.84 -6.07 5.78
C ILE A 59 -3.76 -6.18 4.58
N LYS A 60 -4.08 -7.40 4.13
CA LYS A 60 -5.02 -7.59 3.01
C LYS A 60 -6.37 -6.94 3.30
N LYS A 61 -6.90 -7.14 4.52
CA LYS A 61 -8.17 -6.53 4.95
C LYS A 61 -8.09 -5.00 4.99
N PHE A 62 -6.97 -4.45 5.46
CA PHE A 62 -6.73 -3.01 5.45
C PHE A 62 -6.70 -2.47 4.02
N LEU A 63 -5.88 -3.02 3.14
CA LEU A 63 -5.73 -2.57 1.75
C LEU A 63 -7.04 -2.67 0.96
N ARG A 64 -7.86 -3.71 1.18
CA ARG A 64 -9.19 -3.83 0.56
C ARG A 64 -10.15 -2.68 0.92
N ARG A 65 -10.03 -2.08 2.10
CA ARG A 65 -10.85 -0.90 2.49
C ARG A 65 -10.53 0.32 1.64
N PHE A 66 -9.32 0.40 1.10
CA PHE A 66 -8.86 1.47 0.23
C PHE A 66 -8.98 1.14 -1.26
N GLY A 67 -9.60 0.00 -1.62
CA GLY A 67 -9.86 -0.38 -3.01
C GLY A 67 -8.78 -1.22 -3.69
N PHE A 68 -7.70 -1.60 -2.99
CA PHE A 68 -6.64 -2.42 -3.59
C PHE A 68 -7.12 -3.84 -3.92
N ARG A 69 -6.67 -4.35 -5.07
CA ARG A 69 -6.91 -5.72 -5.53
C ARG A 69 -5.84 -6.66 -4.95
N VAL A 70 -6.05 -7.11 -3.72
CA VAL A 70 -5.18 -8.06 -3.02
C VAL A 70 -5.90 -9.40 -2.81
N GLU A 71 -5.36 -10.48 -3.39
CA GLU A 71 -5.80 -11.87 -3.18
C GLU A 71 -5.13 -12.47 -1.94
#